data_AF-A0A7C3ZQT9-F1
#
_entry.id   AF-A0A7C3ZQT9-F1
#
_cell.length_a   1.000
_cell.length_b   1.000
_cell.length_c   1.000
_cell.angle_alpha   90.00
_cell.angle_beta   90.00
_cell.angle_gamma   90.00
#
_symmetry.space_group_name_H-M   'P 1'
#
loop_
_entity.id
_entity.type
_entity.pdbx_description
1 polymer ?
#
loop_
_entity_poly.entity_id
_entity_poly.type
_entity_poly.pdbx_seq_one_letter_code
_entity_poly.pdbx_strand_id
1 'polypeptide(L)'
;MKRAALFLWLALPVAGYGVYLAWGSPHAIWSYSFTSEGSRYDPFADRTYHSCTYLGWRWHEVTVPARNGRCAWVRFFEVPG
;
A
#
# COMPACT_ATOMS: atom_id res chain seq x y z
N MET A 1 -35.14 -14.45 -13.40
CA MET A 1 -34.01 -13.61 -12.97
C MET A 1 -32.69 -13.96 -13.70
N LYS A 2 -32.68 -14.18 -15.03
CA LYS A 2 -31.47 -14.58 -15.76
C LYS A 2 -30.63 -13.39 -16.29
N ARG A 3 -31.22 -12.19 -16.37
CA ARG A 3 -30.58 -10.99 -16.93
C ARG A 3 -29.57 -10.34 -15.99
N ALA A 4 -29.73 -10.47 -14.68
CA ALA A 4 -28.82 -9.89 -13.69
C ALA A 4 -27.42 -10.52 -13.74
N ALA A 5 -27.31 -11.80 -14.13
CA ALA A 5 -26.03 -12.49 -14.29
C ALA A 5 -25.13 -11.83 -15.36
N LEU A 6 -25.72 -11.14 -16.35
CA LEU A 6 -24.98 -10.39 -17.38
C LEU A 6 -24.19 -9.21 -16.80
N PHE A 7 -24.46 -8.80 -15.57
CA PHE A 7 -23.78 -7.67 -14.90
C PHE A 7 -22.82 -8.11 -13.80
N LEU A 8 -22.64 -9.42 -13.56
CA LEU A 8 -21.71 -9.88 -12.52
C LEU A 8 -20.27 -9.44 -12.78
N TRP A 9 -19.87 -9.28 -14.05
CA TRP A 9 -18.55 -8.76 -14.40
C TRP A 9 -18.36 -7.28 -13.99
N LEU A 10 -19.44 -6.50 -13.83
CA LEU A 10 -19.37 -5.13 -13.32
C LEU A 10 -19.10 -5.08 -11.82
N ALA A 11 -19.32 -6.17 -11.08
CA ALA A 11 -19.09 -6.19 -9.64
C ALA A 11 -17.62 -5.85 -9.30
N LEU A 12 -16.66 -6.35 -10.09
CA LEU A 12 -15.24 -6.10 -9.86
C LEU A 12 -14.83 -4.62 -10.08
N PRO A 13 -15.12 -3.97 -11.23
CA PRO A 13 -14.80 -2.56 -11.41
C PRO A 13 -15.55 -1.65 -10.45
N VAL A 14 -16.82 -1.96 -10.12
CA VAL A 14 -17.59 -1.20 -9.13
C VAL A 14 -16.95 -1.32 -7.74
N ALA A 15 -16.55 -2.54 -7.33
CA ALA A 15 -15.87 -2.75 -6.06
C ALA A 15 -14.51 -2.02 -6.03
N GLY A 16 -13.72 -2.12 -7.11
CA GLY A 16 -12.44 -1.43 -7.21
C GLY A 16 -12.58 0.10 -7.15
N TYR A 17 -13.58 0.66 -7.84
CA TYR A 17 -13.87 2.09 -7.77
C TYR A 17 -14.37 2.51 -6.39
N GLY A 18 -15.19 1.69 -5.73
CA GLY A 18 -15.60 1.92 -4.35
C GLY A 18 -14.43 1.95 -3.37
N VAL A 19 -13.48 1.02 -3.48
CA VAL A 19 -12.23 1.01 -2.70
C VAL A 19 -11.42 2.29 -2.96
N TYR A 20 -11.32 2.70 -4.23
CA TYR A 20 -10.62 3.91 -4.61
C TYR A 20 -11.21 5.17 -3.98
N LEU A 21 -12.54 5.31 -3.98
CA LEU A 21 -13.21 6.45 -3.36
C LEU A 21 -13.11 6.46 -1.83
N ALA A 22 -13.09 5.28 -1.19
CA ALA A 22 -13.09 5.17 0.27
C ALA A 22 -11.68 5.30 0.89
N TRP A 23 -10.62 4.85 0.20
CA TRP A 23 -9.27 4.77 0.75
C TRP A 23 -8.18 5.37 -0.14
N GLY A 24 -8.52 5.81 -1.36
CA GLY A 24 -7.57 6.31 -2.34
C GLY A 24 -6.95 5.21 -3.20
N SER A 25 -5.79 5.48 -3.80
CA SER A 25 -5.13 4.53 -4.70
C SER A 25 -4.10 3.66 -3.97
N PRO A 26 -3.90 2.40 -4.41
CA PRO A 26 -2.88 1.55 -3.82
C PRO A 26 -1.48 2.07 -4.17
N HIS A 27 -0.61 2.16 -3.17
CA HIS A 27 0.81 2.44 -3.34
C HIS A 27 1.62 1.28 -2.79
N ALA A 28 2.63 0.85 -3.53
CA ALA A 28 3.54 -0.22 -3.15
C ALA A 28 4.77 0.36 -2.43
N ILE A 29 5.35 -0.39 -1.50
CA ILE A 29 6.58 0.03 -0.83
C ILE A 29 7.72 0.15 -1.84
N TRP A 30 8.39 1.29 -1.81
CA TRP A 30 9.50 1.63 -2.70
C TRP A 30 10.82 1.65 -1.95
N SER A 31 10.87 2.38 -0.84
CA SER A 31 12.04 2.45 0.03
C SER A 31 11.61 2.56 1.49
N TYR A 32 12.55 2.31 2.40
CA TYR A 32 12.30 2.37 3.84
C TYR A 32 13.61 2.62 4.60
N SER A 33 13.49 3.20 5.80
CA SER A 33 14.59 3.31 6.76
C SER A 33 14.31 2.41 7.96
N PHE A 34 15.37 1.78 8.47
CA PHE A 34 15.29 0.90 9.63
C PHE A 34 16.57 0.97 10.45
N THR A 35 16.46 0.71 11.74
CA THR A 35 17.58 0.38 12.61
C THR A 35 17.62 -1.13 12.80
N SER A 36 18.80 -1.73 12.65
CA SER A 36 19.05 -3.14 13.00
C SER A 36 19.83 -3.20 14.30
N GLU A 37 19.37 -4.00 15.26
CA GLU A 37 20.18 -4.38 16.43
C GLU A 37 21.21 -5.44 15.97
N GLY A 38 22.34 -4.98 15.41
CA GLY A 38 23.42 -5.86 14.93
C GLY A 38 23.85 -5.58 13.48
N SER A 39 24.23 -6.65 12.76
CA SER A 39 24.75 -6.54 11.39
C SER A 39 23.65 -6.15 10.41
N ARG A 40 23.86 -5.04 9.67
CA ARG A 40 22.91 -4.47 8.70
C ARG A 40 22.43 -5.45 7.62
N TYR A 41 23.24 -6.45 7.32
CA TYR A 41 22.99 -7.42 6.26
C TYR A 41 22.51 -8.78 6.76
N ASP A 42 22.33 -8.95 8.07
CA ASP A 42 21.73 -10.16 8.62
C ASP A 42 20.20 -10.16 8.35
N PRO A 43 19.66 -11.16 7.64
CA PRO A 43 18.22 -11.26 7.39
C PRO A 43 17.43 -11.71 8.63
N PHE A 44 18.09 -12.24 9.67
CA PHE A 44 17.45 -12.71 10.91
C PHE A 44 17.53 -11.71 12.06
N ALA A 45 18.30 -10.63 11.92
CA ALA A 45 18.34 -9.56 12.91
C ALA A 45 17.01 -8.83 12.98
N ASP A 46 16.56 -8.50 14.20
CA ASP A 46 15.36 -7.71 14.40
C ASP A 46 15.54 -6.30 13.80
N ARG A 47 14.60 -5.91 12.93
CA ARG A 47 14.59 -4.62 12.24
C ARG A 47 13.42 -3.80 12.72
N THR A 48 13.73 -2.63 13.29
CA THR A 48 12.72 -1.63 13.62
C THR A 48 12.69 -0.60 12.50
N TYR A 49 11.61 -0.58 11.73
CA TYR A 49 11.41 0.38 10.65
C TYR A 49 10.97 1.73 11.22
N HIS A 50 11.49 2.82 10.64
CA HIS A 50 11.18 4.20 11.08
C HIS A 50 10.37 4.96 10.05
N SER A 51 10.79 4.93 8.78
CA SER A 51 10.08 5.55 7.66
C SER A 51 9.85 4.57 6.53
N CYS A 52 8.71 4.72 5.87
CA CYS A 52 8.28 3.91 4.75
C CYS A 52 7.87 4.84 3.61
N THR A 53 8.49 4.67 2.46
CA THR A 53 8.20 5.41 1.24
C THR A 53 7.44 4.50 0.29
N TYR A 54 6.28 4.99 -0.15
CA TYR A 54 5.37 4.26 -1.01
C TYR A 54 5.25 4.95 -2.36
N LEU A 55 5.27 4.17 -3.44
CA LEU A 55 5.11 4.64 -4.81
C LEU A 55 3.78 4.16 -5.38
N GLY A 56 2.98 5.12 -5.83
CA GLY A 56 1.68 4.89 -6.44
C GLY A 56 1.65 5.23 -7.92
N TRP A 57 0.43 5.31 -8.44
CA TRP A 57 0.18 5.69 -9.82
C TRP A 57 0.74 7.09 -10.12
N ARG A 58 1.23 7.30 -11.36
CA ARG A 58 1.86 8.57 -11.81
C ARG A 58 3.06 9.03 -10.97
N TRP A 59 3.86 8.10 -10.45
CA TRP A 59 5.03 8.41 -9.63
C TRP A 59 4.71 9.18 -8.35
N HIS A 60 3.46 9.08 -7.88
CA HIS A 60 3.07 9.71 -6.62
C HIS A 60 3.78 8.99 -5.47
N GLU A 61 4.72 9.69 -4.85
CA GLU A 61 5.53 9.18 -3.76
C GLU A 61 5.02 9.73 -2.43
N VAL A 62 4.77 8.83 -1.48
CA VAL A 62 4.28 9.18 -0.15
C VAL A 62 5.19 8.57 0.91
N THR A 63 5.83 9.42 1.70
CA THR A 63 6.66 8.99 2.83
C THR A 63 5.89 9.16 4.15
N VAL A 64 5.76 8.06 4.89
CA VAL A 64 5.08 8.03 6.19
C VAL A 64 5.92 7.31 7.25
N PRO A 65 5.74 7.63 8.54
CA PRO A 65 6.36 6.85 9.61
C PRO A 65 5.83 5.42 9.61
N ALA A 66 6.70 4.48 10.00
CA ALA A 66 6.35 3.09 10.18
C ALA A 66 5.28 2.94 11.26
N ARG A 67 4.33 2.02 11.06
CA ARG A 67 3.30 1.70 12.05
C ARG A 67 3.75 0.48 12.84
N ASN A 68 3.84 0.61 14.16
CA ASN A 68 4.30 -0.44 15.07
C ASN A 68 5.67 -1.01 14.66
N GLY A 69 6.60 -0.12 14.25
CA GLY A 69 7.94 -0.49 13.83
C GLY A 69 8.00 -1.30 12.54
N ARG A 70 6.91 -1.34 11.74
CA ARG A 70 6.83 -2.10 10.47
C ARG A 70 6.27 -1.25 9.34
N CYS A 71 6.69 -1.59 8.12
CA CYS A 71 6.13 -1.07 6.87
C CYS A 71 5.23 -2.14 6.24
N ALA A 72 4.03 -1.77 5.82
CA ALA A 72 3.20 -2.64 4.98
C ALA A 72 3.74 -2.69 3.55
N TRP A 73 3.55 -3.79 2.83
CA TRP A 73 3.94 -3.90 1.42
C TRP A 73 3.11 -3.00 0.50
N VAL A 74 1.82 -2.89 0.78
CA VAL A 74 0.88 -2.02 0.05
C VAL A 74 0.07 -1.22 1.05
N ARG A 75 -0.11 0.06 0.77
CA ARG A 75 -0.97 0.94 1.55
C ARG A 75 -1.72 1.88 0.63
N PHE A 76 -2.95 2.20 0.99
CA PHE A 76 -3.78 3.12 0.24
C PHE A 76 -3.57 4.54 0.73
N PHE A 77 -3.49 5.48 -0.21
CA PHE A 77 -3.37 6.90 0.05
C PHE A 77 -4.28 7.67 -0.90
N GLU A 78 -4.92 8.70 -0.37
CA GLU A 78 -5.60 9.71 -1.18
C GLU A 78 -4.55 10.43 -2.03
N VAL A 79 -4.77 10.47 -3.34
CA VAL A 79 -3.91 11.19 -4.27
C VAL A 79 -4.58 12.52 -4.54
N PRO A 80 -3.91 13.67 -4.32
CA PRO A 80 -4.43 14.97 -4.74
C PRO A 80 -4.67 14.94 -6.25
N GLY A 81 -5.90 15.23 -6.67
CA GLY A 81 -6.31 15.28 -8.08
C GLY A 81 -5.67 16.42 -8.86
#